data_AF-A0A832XM53-F1
#
_entry.id   AF-A0A832XM53-F1
#
_cell.length_a   1.000
_cell.length_b   1.000
_cell.length_c   1.000
_cell.angle_alpha   90.00
_cell.angle_beta   90.00
_cell.angle_gamma   90.00
#
_symmetry.space_group_name_H-M   'P 1'
#
loop_
_entity.id
_entity.type
_entity.pdbx_description
1 polymer ?
#
loop_
_entity_poly.entity_id
_entity_poly.type
_entity_poly.pdbx_seq_one_letter_code
_entity_poly.pdbx_strand_id
1 'polypeptide(L)'
;MAERKFDTESLRYIAALENTTGAEVKDCIVNDNTIFYVVREGHLGTAIGKGGLNVKRLSTKLGKKLHLVELHNDPVQFTKNLLAGVTVENITLKEDVKEDGRKRWIIIEADNKNRGTILGKGGKNIEMIKALLKRHHEIEDVIVR
;
A
#
# COMPACT_ATOMS: atom_id res chain seq x y z
N MET A 1 -10.20 -1.96 -19.03
CA MET A 1 -10.00 -0.83 -18.11
C MET A 1 -11.00 -0.99 -16.97
N ALA A 2 -10.56 -1.41 -15.79
CA ALA A 2 -11.46 -1.59 -14.65
C ALA A 2 -11.92 -0.22 -14.14
N GLU A 3 -13.24 -0.01 -14.15
CA GLU A 3 -13.89 1.19 -13.63
C GLU A 3 -13.55 1.33 -12.14
N ARG A 4 -12.77 2.38 -11.81
CA ARG A 4 -12.35 2.68 -10.44
C ARG A 4 -13.55 3.16 -9.63
N LYS A 5 -14.23 2.26 -8.95
CA LYS A 5 -15.14 2.64 -7.85
C LYS A 5 -14.32 2.88 -6.60
N PHE A 6 -13.86 4.11 -6.43
CA PHE A 6 -13.53 4.57 -5.09
C PHE A 6 -14.85 4.67 -4.33
N ASP A 7 -14.92 4.02 -3.16
CA ASP A 7 -16.03 4.27 -2.26
C ASP A 7 -16.02 5.75 -1.84
N THR A 8 -17.20 6.29 -1.49
CA THR A 8 -17.37 7.70 -1.12
C THR A 8 -16.44 8.06 0.05
N GLU A 9 -16.19 7.09 0.94
CA GLU A 9 -15.28 7.26 2.06
C GLU A 9 -13.82 7.42 1.61
N SER A 10 -13.36 6.61 0.65
CA SER A 10 -12.01 6.71 0.08
C SER A 10 -11.77 8.06 -0.58
N LEU A 11 -12.74 8.58 -1.34
CA LEU A 11 -12.63 9.91 -1.97
C LEU A 11 -12.51 11.03 -0.93
N ARG A 12 -13.27 10.96 0.16
CA ARG A 12 -13.18 11.92 1.27
C ARG A 12 -11.79 11.91 1.91
N TYR A 13 -11.21 10.73 2.11
CA TYR A 13 -9.89 10.58 2.71
C TYR A 13 -8.77 11.05 1.79
N ILE A 14 -8.86 10.72 0.50
CA ILE A 14 -7.98 11.26 -0.55
C ILE A 14 -7.97 12.78 -0.47
N ALA A 15 -9.14 13.42 -0.61
CA ALA A 15 -9.26 14.87 -0.57
C ALA A 15 -8.75 15.47 0.75
N ALA A 16 -8.95 14.79 1.89
CA ALA A 16 -8.45 15.25 3.18
C ALA A 16 -6.92 15.30 3.23
N LEU A 17 -6.24 14.29 2.68
CA LEU A 17 -4.79 14.25 2.64
C LEU A 17 -4.22 15.28 1.66
N GLU A 18 -4.78 15.36 0.46
CA GLU A 18 -4.34 16.32 -0.57
C GLU A 18 -4.50 17.77 -0.08
N ASN A 19 -5.66 18.12 0.50
CA ASN A 19 -5.90 19.47 1.05
C ASN A 19 -4.99 19.82 2.24
N THR A 20 -4.55 18.82 3.01
CA THR A 20 -3.69 19.06 4.18
C THR A 20 -2.22 19.16 3.80
N THR A 21 -1.80 18.43 2.76
CA THR A 21 -0.37 18.22 2.46
C THR A 21 0.09 18.82 1.14
N GLY A 22 -0.80 18.97 0.16
CA GLY A 22 -0.45 19.23 -1.24
C GLY A 22 0.18 18.02 -1.96
N ALA A 23 0.27 16.86 -1.33
CA ALA A 23 0.71 15.63 -1.97
C ALA A 23 -0.39 15.10 -2.90
N GLU A 24 -0.01 14.46 -4.01
CA GLU A 24 -0.95 13.85 -4.95
C GLU A 24 -1.20 12.40 -4.54
N VAL A 25 -2.47 12.06 -4.29
CA VAL A 25 -2.86 10.72 -3.81
C VAL A 25 -3.42 9.90 -4.97
N LYS A 26 -2.90 8.68 -5.11
CA LYS A 26 -3.28 7.75 -6.19
C LYS A 26 -4.27 6.69 -5.75
N ASP A 27 -4.24 6.29 -4.49
CA ASP A 27 -5.16 5.30 -3.93
C ASP A 27 -5.29 5.45 -2.41
N CYS A 28 -6.38 4.92 -1.87
CA CYS A 28 -6.67 4.89 -0.46
C CYS A 28 -7.44 3.62 -0.10
N ILE A 29 -6.92 2.85 0.86
CA ILE A 29 -7.61 1.72 1.48
C ILE A 29 -7.81 1.99 2.97
N VAL A 30 -9.05 1.89 3.43
CA VAL A 30 -9.42 2.03 4.83
C VAL A 30 -9.53 0.64 5.44
N ASN A 31 -8.87 0.41 6.57
CA ASN A 31 -8.87 -0.86 7.29
C ASN A 31 -8.98 -0.62 8.79
N ASP A 32 -10.14 -0.90 9.37
CA ASP A 32 -10.47 -0.64 10.77
C ASP A 32 -10.09 0.79 11.21
N ASN A 33 -9.00 0.92 11.97
CA ASN A 33 -8.48 2.15 12.54
C ASN A 33 -7.25 2.70 11.79
N THR A 34 -6.94 2.16 10.62
CA THR A 34 -5.78 2.52 9.82
C THR A 34 -6.22 2.90 8.40
N ILE A 35 -5.66 3.97 7.86
CA ILE A 35 -5.83 4.37 6.46
C ILE A 35 -4.49 4.21 5.76
N PHE A 36 -4.47 3.45 4.68
CA PHE A 36 -3.32 3.30 3.79
C PHE A 36 -3.49 4.21 2.59
N TYR A 37 -2.60 5.19 2.47
CA TYR A 37 -2.53 6.10 1.34
C TYR A 37 -1.39 5.69 0.41
N VAL A 38 -1.70 5.62 -0.87
CA VAL A 38 -0.70 5.52 -1.93
C VAL A 38 -0.55 6.90 -2.54
N VAL A 39 0.64 7.49 -2.41
CA VAL A 39 0.97 8.79 -2.99
C VAL A 39 1.79 8.62 -4.25
N ARG A 40 1.79 9.64 -5.12
CA ARG A 40 2.68 9.66 -6.29
C ARG A 40 4.14 9.60 -5.88
N GLU A 41 4.96 8.98 -6.72
CA GLU A 41 6.42 9.03 -6.61
C GLU A 41 6.95 10.47 -6.47
N GLY A 42 7.80 10.70 -5.46
CA GLY A 42 8.33 12.00 -5.07
C GLY A 42 7.47 12.79 -4.09
N HIS A 43 6.21 12.39 -3.85
CA HIS A 43 5.29 13.14 -2.98
C HIS A 43 5.28 12.65 -1.54
N LEU A 44 5.98 11.54 -1.21
CA LEU A 44 5.98 10.99 0.15
C LEU A 44 6.49 11.99 1.20
N GLY A 45 7.59 12.70 0.92
CA GLY A 45 8.13 13.72 1.82
C GLY A 45 7.14 14.86 2.08
N THR A 46 6.44 15.32 1.04
CA THR A 46 5.39 16.36 1.12
C THR A 46 4.19 15.87 1.93
N ALA A 47 3.77 14.64 1.71
CA ALA A 47 2.69 14.01 2.46
C ALA A 47 3.03 13.88 3.96
N ILE A 48 4.29 13.57 4.27
CA ILE A 48 4.76 13.43 5.65
C ILE A 48 4.88 14.82 6.32
N GLY A 49 5.46 15.78 5.62
CA GLY A 49 5.78 17.11 6.13
C GLY A 49 6.95 17.11 7.12
N LYS A 50 7.45 18.31 7.45
CA LYS A 50 8.61 18.47 8.36
C LYS A 50 8.33 17.83 9.72
N GLY A 51 9.16 16.85 10.11
CA GLY A 51 9.01 16.12 11.38
C GLY A 51 7.71 15.29 11.50
N GLY A 52 7.06 14.97 10.37
CA GLY A 52 5.78 14.26 10.34
C GLY A 52 4.57 15.11 10.74
N LEU A 53 4.69 16.45 10.71
CA LEU A 53 3.65 17.36 11.16
C LEU A 53 2.31 17.15 10.43
N ASN A 54 2.35 16.93 9.12
CA ASN A 54 1.13 16.78 8.33
C ASN A 54 0.42 15.47 8.66
N VAL A 55 1.15 14.36 8.75
CA VAL A 55 0.59 13.04 9.14
C VAL A 55 0.00 13.10 10.54
N LYS A 56 0.70 13.71 11.50
CA LYS A 56 0.23 13.84 12.88
C LYS A 56 -1.07 14.65 12.94
N ARG A 57 -1.10 15.81 12.27
CA ARG A 57 -2.29 16.68 12.21
C ARG A 57 -3.48 15.95 11.61
N LEU A 58 -3.28 15.25 10.49
CA LEU A 58 -4.35 14.53 9.80
C LEU A 58 -4.80 13.30 10.58
N SER A 59 -3.87 12.56 11.20
CA SER A 59 -4.18 11.41 12.06
C SER A 59 -5.07 11.84 13.24
N THR A 60 -4.74 12.95 13.92
CA THR A 60 -5.57 13.51 15.00
C THR A 60 -6.95 13.93 14.49
N LYS A 61 -7.02 14.59 13.32
CA LYS A 61 -8.30 15.03 12.73
C LYS A 61 -9.21 13.87 12.35
N LEU A 62 -8.64 12.79 11.82
CA LEU A 62 -9.41 11.62 11.35
C LEU A 62 -9.63 10.57 12.44
N GLY A 63 -8.93 10.67 13.58
CA GLY A 63 -8.97 9.67 14.65
C GLY A 63 -8.41 8.31 14.25
N LYS A 64 -7.65 8.23 13.15
CA LYS A 64 -7.13 6.98 12.55
C LYS A 64 -5.62 7.06 12.36
N LYS A 65 -4.95 5.90 12.43
CA LYS A 65 -3.53 5.77 12.06
C LYS A 65 -3.39 5.92 10.55
N LEU A 66 -2.32 6.58 10.11
CA LEU A 66 -2.06 6.79 8.69
C LEU A 66 -0.79 6.05 8.30
N HIS A 67 -0.88 5.23 7.27
CA HIS A 67 0.26 4.65 6.57
C HIS A 67 0.36 5.28 5.20
N LEU A 68 1.53 5.83 4.90
CA LEU A 68 1.82 6.52 3.65
C LEU A 68 2.85 5.69 2.89
N VAL A 69 2.51 5.36 1.64
CA VAL A 69 3.36 4.56 0.76
C VAL A 69 3.50 5.27 -0.56
N GLU A 70 4.73 5.30 -1.07
CA GLU A 70 5.02 5.85 -2.38
C GLU A 70 4.77 4.82 -3.48
N LEU A 71 3.98 5.20 -4.48
CA LEU A 71 3.79 4.41 -5.69
C LEU A 71 5.11 4.33 -6.45
N HIS A 72 5.40 3.15 -6.98
CA HIS A 72 6.55 2.94 -7.85
C HIS A 72 6.14 2.05 -9.02
N ASN A 73 6.75 2.21 -10.19
CA ASN A 73 6.35 1.46 -11.40
C ASN A 73 6.79 -0.02 -11.36
N ASP A 74 7.93 -0.30 -10.75
CA ASP A 74 8.36 -1.68 -10.48
C ASP A 74 7.56 -2.29 -9.31
N PRO A 75 6.83 -3.41 -9.53
CA PRO A 75 6.06 -4.07 -8.48
C PRO A 75 6.90 -4.58 -7.31
N VAL A 76 8.16 -4.96 -7.55
CA VAL A 76 9.05 -5.43 -6.47
C VAL A 76 9.37 -4.27 -5.55
N GLN A 77 9.77 -3.12 -6.11
CA GLN A 77 10.01 -1.91 -5.33
C GLN A 77 8.73 -1.37 -4.66
N PHE A 78 7.59 -1.40 -5.34
CA PHE A 78 6.33 -1.00 -4.70
C PHE A 78 5.98 -1.90 -3.52
N THR A 79 6.23 -3.22 -3.62
CA THR A 79 6.07 -4.15 -2.50
C THR A 79 7.01 -3.83 -1.34
N LYS A 80 8.28 -3.48 -1.62
CA LYS A 80 9.21 -2.99 -0.59
C LYS A 80 8.66 -1.76 0.13
N ASN A 81 8.10 -0.80 -0.63
CA ASN A 81 7.51 0.40 -0.06
C ASN A 81 6.30 0.07 0.83
N LEU A 82 5.44 -0.87 0.41
CA LEU A 82 4.30 -1.35 1.21
C LEU A 82 4.73 -2.01 2.52
N LEU A 83 5.91 -2.61 2.54
CA LEU A 83 6.51 -3.27 3.70
C LEU A 83 7.51 -2.38 4.46
N ALA A 84 7.47 -1.06 4.24
CA ALA A 84 8.39 -0.14 4.89
C ALA A 84 8.36 -0.31 6.43
N GLY A 85 9.55 -0.53 7.01
CA GLY A 85 9.72 -0.80 8.44
C GLY A 85 9.67 -2.29 8.82
N VAL A 86 9.48 -3.20 7.85
CA VAL A 86 9.59 -4.65 8.02
C VAL A 86 10.81 -5.16 7.28
N THR A 87 11.67 -5.91 7.97
CA THR A 87 12.82 -6.55 7.32
C THR A 87 12.34 -7.78 6.56
N VAL A 88 12.64 -7.82 5.27
CA VAL A 88 12.42 -8.97 4.39
C VAL A 88 13.76 -9.40 3.80
N GLU A 89 13.94 -10.69 3.62
CA GLU A 89 15.17 -11.27 3.06
C GLU A 89 15.18 -11.08 1.54
N ASN A 90 14.04 -11.32 0.90
CA ASN A 90 13.92 -11.27 -0.56
C ASN A 90 12.47 -11.04 -1.01
N ILE A 91 12.32 -10.39 -2.16
CA ILE A 91 11.03 -10.23 -2.84
C ILE A 91 11.23 -10.61 -4.31
N THR A 92 10.51 -11.64 -4.74
CA THR A 92 10.61 -12.16 -6.11
C THR A 92 9.27 -12.02 -6.82
N LEU A 93 9.27 -11.36 -7.98
CA LEU A 93 8.16 -11.42 -8.92
C LEU A 93 8.25 -12.73 -9.71
N LYS A 94 7.15 -13.46 -9.77
CA LYS A 94 6.97 -14.63 -10.62
C LYS A 94 5.83 -14.38 -11.59
N GLU A 95 5.98 -14.97 -12.77
CA GLU A 95 4.95 -14.94 -13.79
C GLU A 95 4.82 -16.29 -14.48
N ASP A 96 3.60 -16.60 -14.87
CA ASP A 96 3.23 -17.75 -15.69
C ASP A 96 2.42 -17.22 -16.86
N VAL A 97 2.90 -17.49 -18.07
CA VAL A 97 2.25 -17.07 -19.32
C VAL A 97 1.70 -18.32 -19.99
N LYS A 98 0.36 -18.40 -20.04
CA LYS A 98 -0.38 -19.50 -20.65
C LYS A 98 -1.30 -18.95 -21.73
N GLU A 99 -1.89 -19.84 -22.52
CA GLU A 99 -2.86 -19.45 -23.56
C GLU A 99 -4.10 -18.74 -22.99
N ASP A 100 -4.46 -18.99 -21.72
CA ASP A 100 -5.58 -18.37 -21.02
C ASP A 100 -5.25 -17.01 -20.39
N GLY A 101 -3.98 -16.58 -20.43
CA GLY A 101 -3.54 -15.26 -19.97
C GLY A 101 -2.20 -15.27 -19.24
N ARG A 102 -1.86 -14.09 -18.69
CA ARG A 102 -0.65 -13.88 -17.87
C ARG A 102 -1.04 -13.81 -16.40
N LYS A 103 -0.54 -14.73 -15.59
CA LYS A 103 -0.68 -14.70 -14.13
C LYS A 103 0.62 -14.23 -13.51
N ARG A 104 0.53 -13.30 -12.56
CA ARG A 104 1.68 -12.78 -11.81
C ARG A 104 1.44 -12.90 -10.32
N TRP A 105 2.47 -13.29 -9.58
CA TRP A 105 2.44 -13.32 -8.12
C TRP A 105 3.78 -12.88 -7.52
N ILE A 106 3.74 -12.40 -6.29
CA ILE A 106 4.93 -12.03 -5.54
C ILE A 106 5.21 -13.06 -4.45
N ILE A 107 6.47 -13.42 -4.30
CA ILE A 107 6.98 -14.22 -3.18
C ILE A 107 7.79 -13.28 -2.28
N ILE A 108 7.43 -13.21 -1.00
CA ILE A 108 8.15 -12.48 0.04
C ILE A 108 8.78 -13.51 0.98
N GLU A 109 10.09 -13.46 1.14
CA GLU A 109 10.85 -14.31 2.07
C GLU A 109 11.19 -13.46 3.30
N ALA A 110 10.79 -13.93 4.49
CA ALA A 110 11.03 -13.23 5.74
C ALA A 110 11.18 -14.19 6.92
N ASP A 111 11.86 -13.75 7.97
CA ASP A 111 11.95 -14.53 9.20
C ASP A 111 10.56 -14.72 9.87
N ASN A 112 10.46 -15.70 10.78
CA ASN A 112 9.20 -16.01 11.47
C ASN A 112 8.61 -14.79 12.21
N LYS A 113 9.46 -13.88 12.70
CA LYS A 113 9.03 -12.68 13.42
C LYS A 113 8.35 -11.69 12.47
N ASN A 114 8.95 -11.40 11.33
CA ASN A 114 8.44 -10.45 10.35
C ASN A 114 7.28 -11.04 9.54
N ARG A 115 7.26 -12.36 9.31
CA ARG A 115 6.13 -13.06 8.67
C ARG A 115 4.80 -12.77 9.38
N GLY A 116 4.77 -12.79 10.71
CA GLY A 116 3.59 -12.42 11.50
C GLY A 116 3.15 -10.96 11.27
N THR A 117 4.11 -10.04 11.18
CA THR A 117 3.86 -8.62 10.90
C THR A 117 3.31 -8.40 9.49
N ILE A 118 3.86 -9.10 8.48
CA ILE A 118 3.43 -9.00 7.07
C ILE A 118 1.99 -9.50 6.92
N LEU A 119 1.65 -10.64 7.51
CA LEU A 119 0.29 -11.17 7.49
C LEU A 119 -0.69 -10.24 8.23
N GLY A 120 -0.25 -9.71 9.38
CA GLY A 120 -1.07 -8.90 10.27
C GLY A 120 -2.14 -9.71 10.98
N LYS A 121 -2.80 -9.08 11.96
CA LYS A 121 -3.86 -9.74 12.75
C LYS A 121 -5.01 -10.17 11.84
N GLY A 122 -5.26 -11.48 11.77
CA GLY A 122 -6.32 -12.06 10.93
C GLY A 122 -6.10 -11.92 9.42
N GLY A 123 -4.84 -11.75 8.96
CA GLY A 123 -4.53 -11.60 7.54
C GLY A 123 -4.85 -10.24 6.94
N LYS A 124 -5.30 -9.28 7.75
CA LYS A 124 -5.76 -7.97 7.24
C LYS A 124 -4.68 -7.17 6.53
N ASN A 125 -3.41 -7.34 6.89
CA ASN A 125 -2.32 -6.60 6.25
C ASN A 125 -1.96 -7.19 4.89
N ILE A 126 -1.88 -8.53 4.78
CA ILE A 126 -1.61 -9.18 3.51
C ILE A 126 -2.73 -8.96 2.49
N GLU A 127 -4.00 -8.97 2.91
CA GLU A 127 -5.14 -8.68 2.03
C GLU A 127 -5.08 -7.25 1.47
N MET A 128 -4.65 -6.28 2.28
CA MET A 128 -4.44 -4.91 1.82
C MET A 128 -3.30 -4.81 0.80
N ILE A 129 -2.18 -5.48 1.06
CA ILE A 129 -1.03 -5.55 0.13
C ILE A 129 -1.46 -6.16 -1.20
N LYS A 130 -2.18 -7.30 -1.17
CA LYS A 130 -2.74 -7.95 -2.35
C LYS A 130 -3.68 -7.01 -3.13
N ALA A 131 -4.56 -6.29 -2.43
CA ALA A 131 -5.48 -5.36 -3.07
C ALA A 131 -4.74 -4.22 -3.79
N LEU A 132 -3.71 -3.63 -3.18
CA LEU A 132 -2.92 -2.57 -3.81
C LEU A 132 -2.10 -3.09 -4.99
N LEU A 133 -1.43 -4.23 -4.84
CA LEU A 133 -0.64 -4.83 -5.93
C LEU A 133 -1.52 -5.25 -7.11
N LYS A 134 -2.73 -5.76 -6.84
CA LYS A 134 -3.70 -6.07 -7.89
C LYS A 134 -4.18 -4.82 -8.62
N ARG A 135 -4.44 -3.72 -7.91
CA ARG A 135 -4.93 -2.45 -8.47
C ARG A 135 -3.88 -1.72 -9.31
N HIS A 136 -2.62 -1.73 -8.89
CA HIS A 136 -1.56 -0.92 -9.51
C HIS A 136 -0.63 -1.72 -10.42
N HIS A 137 -0.53 -3.04 -10.23
CA HIS A 137 0.42 -3.90 -10.92
C HIS A 137 -0.17 -5.23 -11.38
N GLU A 138 -1.50 -5.41 -11.42
CA GLU A 138 -2.19 -6.64 -11.87
C GLU A 138 -1.51 -7.92 -11.35
N ILE A 139 -1.12 -7.91 -10.08
CA ILE A 139 -0.59 -9.07 -9.37
C ILE A 139 -1.78 -9.79 -8.74
N GLU A 140 -1.93 -11.06 -9.04
CA GLU A 140 -3.08 -11.85 -8.60
C GLU A 140 -2.94 -12.34 -7.17
N ASP A 141 -1.71 -12.65 -6.74
CA ASP A 141 -1.46 -13.22 -5.43
C ASP A 141 -0.11 -12.81 -4.83
N VAL A 142 -0.02 -12.94 -3.50
CA VAL A 142 1.18 -12.68 -2.71
C VAL A 142 1.36 -13.83 -1.71
N ILE A 143 2.53 -14.47 -1.79
CA ILE A 143 2.92 -15.61 -0.97
C ILE A 143 4.01 -15.14 -0.01
N VAL A 144 3.80 -15.34 1.29
CA VAL A 144 4.81 -15.08 2.31
C VAL A 144 5.41 -16.41 2.75
N ARG A 145 6.73 -16.53 2.65
CA ARG A 145 7.54 -17.68 3.09
C ARG A 145 8.25 -17.31 4.38
#